data_AF-A0A379Y4Z9-F1
#
_entry.id   AF-A0A379Y4Z9-F1
#
_cell.length_a   1.000
_cell.length_b   1.000
_cell.length_c   1.000
_cell.angle_alpha   90.00
_cell.angle_beta   90.00
_cell.angle_gamma   90.00
#
_symmetry.space_group_name_H-M   'P 1'
#
loop_
_entity.id
_entity.type
_entity.pdbx_description
1 polymer ?
#
loop_
_entity_poly.entity_id
_entity_poly.type
_entity_poly.pdbx_seq_one_letter_code
_entity_poly.pdbx_strand_id
1 'polypeptide(L)' 'MTRSRFRSDSIDGFTFIISPHGQGCRLSVEPEYRRNGTQSYDGWFPRFYTKPQYAKAALTRFLGEPVNWVEYIDHN' A
#
# COMPACT_ATOMS: atom_id res chain seq x y z
N MET A 1 5.23 -15.46 13.44
CA MET A 1 4.19 -14.54 12.95
C MET A 1 4.50 -14.22 11.51
N THR A 2 3.67 -14.70 10.59
CA THR A 2 3.87 -14.51 9.15
C THR A 2 3.78 -13.02 8.84
N ARG A 3 4.88 -12.46 8.36
CA ARG A 3 5.03 -11.06 7.98
C ARG A 3 4.46 -10.86 6.57
N SER A 4 3.17 -11.14 6.40
CA SER A 4 2.50 -11.09 5.11
C SER A 4 2.62 -9.71 4.49
N ARG A 5 3.06 -9.66 3.22
CA ARG A 5 3.08 -8.46 2.41
C ARG A 5 1.95 -8.53 1.39
N PHE A 6 1.34 -7.40 1.10
CA PHE A 6 0.30 -7.29 0.07
C PHE A 6 0.73 -6.27 -0.97
N ARG A 7 0.46 -6.59 -2.23
CA ARG A 7 0.69 -5.71 -3.36
C ARG A 7 -0.61 -5.54 -4.12
N SER A 8 -0.90 -4.32 -4.55
CA SER A 8 -2.01 -4.09 -5.46
C SER A 8 -1.63 -4.40 -6.91
N ASP A 9 -2.65 -4.50 -7.76
CA ASP A 9 -2.50 -4.24 -9.18
C ASP A 9 -1.96 -2.82 -9.45
N SER A 10 -1.46 -2.61 -10.67
CA SER A 10 -1.00 -1.29 -11.12
C SER A 10 -2.20 -0.44 -11.46
N ILE A 11 -2.48 0.58 -10.65
CA ILE A 11 -3.56 1.56 -10.82
C ILE A 11 -2.93 2.86 -11.30
N ASP A 12 -3.23 3.30 -12.52
CA ASP A 12 -2.67 4.51 -13.14
C ASP A 12 -1.13 4.59 -13.13
N GLY A 13 -0.47 3.43 -13.22
CA GLY A 13 1.00 3.33 -13.17
C GLY A 13 1.57 3.33 -11.75
N PHE A 14 0.72 3.28 -10.72
CA PHE A 14 1.09 3.17 -9.32
C PHE A 14 0.75 1.80 -8.75
N THR A 15 1.65 1.27 -7.94
CA THR A 15 1.47 0.05 -7.16
C THR A 15 1.40 0.42 -5.69
N PHE A 16 0.36 0.00 -4.99
CA PHE A 16 0.26 0.15 -3.54
C PHE A 16 0.76 -1.10 -2.84
N ILE A 17 1.49 -0.89 -1.75
CA ILE A 17 2.17 -1.96 -1.02
C ILE A 17 1.82 -1.84 0.46
N ILE A 18 1.39 -2.93 1.06
CA ILE A 18 1.24 -3.08 2.51
C ILE A 18 2.35 -4.00 2.99
N SER A 19 3.27 -3.47 3.79
CA SER A 19 4.39 -4.20 4.37
C SER A 19 4.35 -4.19 5.89
N PRO A 20 4.83 -5.23 6.58
CA PRO A 20 4.95 -5.24 8.03
C PRO A 20 5.88 -4.13 8.53
N HIS A 21 5.46 -3.41 9.58
CA HIS A 21 6.24 -2.30 10.16
C HIS A 21 5.97 -2.19 11.67
N GLY A 22 7.00 -2.41 12.48
CA GLY A 22 6.88 -2.45 13.94
C GLY A 22 5.85 -3.49 14.40
N GLN A 23 4.87 -3.06 15.20
CA GLN A 23 3.74 -3.89 15.64
C GLN A 23 2.55 -3.91 14.65
N GLY A 24 2.65 -3.20 13.52
CA GLY A 24 1.58 -3.07 12.55
C GLY A 24 2.08 -3.22 11.12
N CYS A 25 1.57 -2.38 10.24
CA CYS A 25 1.92 -2.36 8.81
C CYS A 25 2.03 -0.93 8.29
N ARG A 26 2.86 -0.77 7.25
CA ARG A 26 3.05 0.44 6.47
C ARG A 26 2.38 0.26 5.11
N LEU A 27 1.56 1.22 4.74
CA LEU A 27 1.00 1.39 3.41
C LEU A 27 1.86 2.41 2.65
N SER A 28 2.45 1.99 1.53
CA SER A 28 3.29 2.78 0.64
C SER A 28 2.83 2.68 -0.81
N VAL A 29 3.40 3.52 -1.66
CA VAL A 29 3.13 3.57 -3.11
C VAL A 29 4.45 3.52 -3.88
N GLU A 30 4.47 2.78 -4.97
CA GLU A 30 5.56 2.69 -5.95
C GLU A 30 5.07 3.12 -7.34
N PRO A 31 5.84 3.87 -8.15
CA PRO A 31 7.17 4.37 -7.83
C PRO A 31 7.16 5.37 -6.67
N GLU A 32 8.15 5.26 -5.78
CA GLU A 32 8.34 6.25 -4.71
C GLU A 32 8.53 7.64 -5.34
N TYR A 33 8.07 8.68 -4.64
CA TYR A 33 8.17 10.09 -5.03
C TYR A 33 9.29 10.40 -6.03
N ARG A 34 8.92 10.51 -7.31
CA ARG A 34 9.79 11.09 -8.34
C ARG A 34 9.09 12.34 -8.82
N ARG A 35 9.88 13.41 -8.97
CA ARG A 35 9.51 14.77 -9.43
C ARG A 35 8.63 14.86 -10.70
N ASN A 36 8.25 13.73 -11.30
CA ASN A 36 7.57 13.60 -12.60
C ASN A 36 6.30 12.71 -12.61
N GLY A 37 5.72 12.27 -11.47
CA GLY A 37 4.52 11.42 -11.59
C GLY A 37 3.64 11.15 -10.37
N THR A 38 4.16 11.05 -9.15
CA THR A 38 3.35 10.70 -7.95
C THR A 38 2.60 11.88 -7.32
N GLN A 39 2.53 13.02 -7.99
CA GLN A 39 1.96 14.26 -7.46
C GLN A 39 0.48 14.12 -7.05
N SER A 40 -0.26 13.20 -7.67
CA SER A 40 -1.66 12.88 -7.33
C SER A 40 -1.85 12.28 -5.92
N TYR A 41 -0.78 11.74 -5.33
CA TYR A 41 -0.80 11.05 -4.03
C TYR A 41 0.06 11.75 -2.97
N ASP A 42 0.50 12.97 -3.26
CA ASP A 42 1.34 13.78 -2.37
C ASP A 42 0.67 13.99 -1.01
N GLY A 43 1.45 13.84 0.05
CA GLY A 43 1.02 14.05 1.44
C GLY A 43 0.13 12.95 2.03
N TRP A 44 -0.34 11.97 1.23
CA TRP A 44 -1.13 10.85 1.74
C TRP A 44 -0.30 9.64 2.14
N PHE A 45 0.83 9.37 1.48
CA PHE A 45 1.73 8.24 1.74
C PHE A 45 3.07 8.68 2.35
N PRO A 46 3.73 7.83 3.17
CA PRO A 46 3.25 6.55 3.66
C PRO A 46 2.25 6.70 4.82
N ARG A 47 1.40 5.68 5.02
CA ARG A 47 0.51 5.58 6.20
C ARG A 47 0.82 4.35 7.02
N PHE A 48 0.50 4.39 8.30
CA PHE A 48 0.74 3.30 9.24
C PHE A 48 -0.56 2.86 9.88
N TYR A 49 -0.75 1.55 9.98
CA TYR A 49 -1.96 0.93 10.52
C TYR A 49 -1.61 -0.23 11.42
N THR A 50 -2.47 -0.53 12.38
CA THR A 50 -2.32 -1.68 13.27
C THR A 50 -2.58 -3.01 12.57
N LYS A 51 -3.38 -3.04 11.50
CA LYS A 51 -3.71 -4.24 10.72
C LYS A 51 -3.78 -3.96 9.21
N PRO A 52 -3.42 -4.93 8.35
CA PRO A 52 -3.54 -4.80 6.91
C PRO A 52 -4.98 -4.49 6.45
N GLN A 53 -6.00 -5.03 7.11
CA GLN A 53 -7.40 -4.75 6.73
C GLN A 53 -7.74 -3.25 6.82
N TYR A 54 -7.19 -2.54 7.81
CA TYR A 54 -7.40 -1.10 7.94
C TYR A 54 -6.68 -0.31 6.85
N ALA A 55 -5.48 -0.75 6.45
CA ALA A 55 -4.75 -0.17 5.33
C ALA A 55 -5.53 -0.32 4.02
N LYS A 56 -6.05 -1.53 3.74
CA LYS A 56 -6.89 -1.81 2.56
C LYS A 56 -8.13 -0.92 2.52
N ALA A 57 -8.88 -0.87 3.63
CA ALA A 57 -10.11 -0.07 3.72
C ALA A 57 -9.84 1.43 3.56
N ALA A 58 -8.74 1.94 4.13
CA ALA A 58 -8.37 3.35 3.99
C ALA A 58 -8.00 3.70 2.54
N LEU A 59 -7.28 2.82 1.84
CA LEU A 59 -6.95 3.04 0.43
C LEU A 59 -8.19 3.02 -0.45
N THR A 60 -9.08 2.04 -0.29
CA THR A 60 -10.35 1.98 -1.04
C THR A 60 -11.19 3.24 -0.85
N ARG A 61 -11.25 3.78 0.37
CA ARG A 61 -11.95 5.07 0.62
C ARG A 61 -11.28 6.25 -0.05
N PHE A 62 -9.95 6.24 -0.13
CA PHE A 62 -9.18 7.32 -0.71
C PHE A 62 -9.26 7.34 -2.24
N LEU A 63 -9.20 6.16 -2.89
CA LEU A 63 -9.34 6.03 -4.33
C LEU A 63 -10.81 6.09 -4.79
N GLY A 64 -11.76 5.80 -3.91
CA GLY A 64 -13.18 5.72 -4.24
C GLY A 64 -13.58 4.40 -4.91
N GLU A 65 -12.64 3.49 -5.11
CA GLU A 65 -12.83 2.21 -5.78
C GLU A 65 -12.13 1.05 -5.06
N PRO A 66 -12.65 -0.19 -5.17
CA PRO A 66 -12.02 -1.36 -4.58
C PRO A 66 -10.68 -1.65 -5.25
N VAL A 67 -9.69 -2.03 -4.43
CA VAL A 67 -8.33 -2.38 -4.88
C VAL A 67 -8.14 -3.88 -4.76
N ASN A 68 -7.60 -4.50 -5.81
CA ASN A 68 -7.28 -5.92 -5.79
C ASN A 68 -5.96 -6.13 -5.06
N TRP A 69 -5.93 -7.02 -4.08
CA TRP A 69 -4.73 -7.28 -3.29
C TRP A 69 -4.25 -8.70 -3.47
N VAL A 70 -3.00 -8.85 -3.90
CA VAL A 70 -2.30 -10.13 -3.92
C VAL A 70 -1.43 -10.22 -2.68
N GLU A 71 -1.66 -11.23 -1.86
CA GLU A 71 -0.74 -11.60 -0.79
C GLU A 71 0.47 -12.27 -1.40
N TYR A 72 1.66 -11.78 -1.09
CA TYR A 72 2.90 -12.45 -1.43
C TYR A 72 3.69 -12.69 -0.16
N ILE A 73 4.04 -13.96 0.03
CA ILE A 73 4.95 -14.39 1.09
C ILE A 73 6.32 -14.31 0.45
N ASP A 74 7.17 -13.42 0.94
CA ASP A 74 8.61 -13.54 0.70
C ASP A 74 9.03 -14.90 1.27
N HIS A 75 9.18 -15.89 0.39
CA HIS A 75 9.78 -17.17 0.72
C HIS A 75 11.28 -16.90 0.81
N ASN A 76 11.73 -16.45 1.98
CA ASN A 76 13.15 -16.47 2.31
C ASN A 76 13.46 -17.74 3.08
#